data_AF-A0A0M3JNR4-F1
#
_entry.id   AF-A0A0M3JNR4-F1
#
_cell.length_a   1.000
_cell.length_b   1.000
_cell.length_c   1.000
_cell.angle_alpha   90.00
_cell.angle_beta   90.00
_cell.angle_gamma   90.00
#
_symmetry.space_group_name_H-M   'P 1'
#
loop_
_entity.id
_entity.type
_entity.pdbx_description
1 polymer ?
#
loop_
_entity_poly.entity_id
_entity_poly.type
_entity_poly.pdbx_seq_one_letter_code
_entity_poly.pdbx_strand_id
1 'polypeptide(L)'
;MSIVDLICRLVARIYFTFVRIVCWIVGVVLRKRNVPKPENSLLLMSAKQAADRIRKREIKSIDLIEAYIARIEQVNGITNSVVENNFDEARQNAREVDTILDSIDEKGEAFNE
;
A
#
# COMPACT_ATOMS: atom_id res chain seq x y z
N MET A 1 -44.97 26.84 11.31
CA MET A 1 -43.50 26.68 11.25
C MET A 1 -42.96 27.24 12.56
N SER A 2 -42.45 26.39 13.44
CA SER A 2 -42.10 26.84 14.80
C SER A 2 -40.86 27.75 14.76
N ILE A 3 -40.80 28.73 15.65
CA ILE A 3 -39.61 29.56 15.88
C ILE A 3 -38.38 28.68 16.15
N VAL A 4 -38.60 27.53 16.81
CA VAL A 4 -37.57 26.51 17.07
C VAL A 4 -37.00 25.94 15.76
N ASP A 5 -37.84 25.65 14.76
CA ASP A 5 -37.40 25.11 13.46
C ASP A 5 -36.56 26.11 12.67
N LEU A 6 -36.82 27.40 12.85
CA LEU A 6 -36.06 28.47 12.21
C LEU A 6 -34.69 28.62 12.88
N ILE A 7 -34.64 28.61 14.21
CA ILE A 7 -33.40 28.68 14.98
C ILE A 7 -32.50 27.48 14.66
N CYS A 8 -33.04 26.25 14.69
CA CYS A 8 -32.28 25.05 14.34
C CYS A 8 -31.68 25.12 12.93
N ARG A 9 -32.44 25.60 11.94
CA ARG A 9 -31.95 25.76 10.56
C ARG A 9 -30.85 26.82 10.44
N LEU A 10 -30.95 27.91 11.19
CA LEU A 10 -29.98 29.00 11.16
C LEU A 10 -28.66 28.57 11.82
N VAL A 11 -28.73 27.91 12.97
CA VAL A 11 -27.57 27.33 13.66
C VAL A 11 -26.87 26.29 12.78
N ALA A 12 -27.62 25.37 12.16
CA ALA A 12 -27.05 24.38 11.27
C ALA A 12 -26.35 25.02 10.07
N ARG A 13 -26.94 26.05 9.45
CA ARG A 13 -26.32 26.77 8.32
C ARG A 13 -25.03 27.47 8.71
N ILE A 14 -24.98 28.10 9.88
CA ILE A 14 -23.76 28.74 10.38
C ILE A 14 -22.68 27.68 10.62
N TYR A 15 -23.02 26.57 11.29
CA TYR A 15 -22.08 25.48 11.54
C TYR A 15 -21.52 24.89 10.25
N PHE A 16 -22.37 24.52 9.29
CA PHE A 16 -21.91 23.94 8.02
C PHE A 16 -21.10 24.94 7.20
N THR A 17 -21.46 26.23 7.21
CA THR A 17 -20.69 27.27 6.52
C THR A 17 -19.31 27.43 7.17
N PHE A 18 -19.25 27.45 8.50
CA PHE A 18 -17.99 27.50 9.25
C PHE A 18 -17.10 26.29 8.95
N VAL A 19 -17.64 25.08 9.02
CA VAL A 19 -16.90 23.85 8.66
C VAL A 19 -16.38 23.91 7.23
N ARG A 20 -17.20 24.38 6.27
CA ARG A 20 -16.76 24.55 4.87
C ARG A 20 -15.61 25.53 4.73
N ILE A 21 -15.65 26.66 5.45
CA ILE A 21 -14.59 27.67 5.42
C ILE A 21 -13.31 27.09 6.01
N VAL A 22 -13.39 26.43 7.18
CA VAL A 22 -12.23 25.79 7.81
C VAL A 22 -11.63 24.73 6.90
N CYS A 23 -12.45 23.82 6.34
CA CYS A 23 -11.98 22.80 5.40
C CYS A 23 -11.36 23.41 4.14
N TRP A 24 -11.93 24.51 3.62
CA TRP A 24 -11.35 25.22 2.47
C TRP A 24 -9.99 25.82 2.81
N ILE A 25 -9.86 26.52 3.95
CA ILE A 25 -8.57 27.09 4.41
C ILE A 25 -7.54 25.99 4.60
N VAL A 26 -7.89 24.92 5.31
CA VAL A 26 -7.00 23.78 5.53
C VAL A 26 -6.58 23.14 4.21
N GLY A 27 -7.51 22.97 3.26
CA GLY A 27 -7.22 22.42 1.94
C GLY A 27 -6.32 23.31 1.07
N VAL A 28 -6.34 24.63 1.27
CA VAL A 28 -5.45 25.58 0.59
C VAL A 28 -4.07 25.63 1.24
N VAL A 29 -4.00 25.57 2.57
CA VAL A 29 -2.76 25.64 3.35
C VAL A 29 -1.97 24.33 3.27
N LEU A 30 -2.65 23.18 3.25
CA LEU A 30 -2.02 21.87 3.07
C LEU A 30 -1.56 21.71 1.63
N ARG A 31 -0.26 21.95 1.40
CA ARG A 31 0.39 21.69 0.12
C ARG A 31 0.26 20.20 -0.22
N LYS A 32 -0.40 19.89 -1.33
CA LYS A 32 -0.45 18.51 -1.86
C LYS A 32 0.97 18.05 -2.18
N ARG A 33 1.43 17.01 -1.48
CA ARG A 33 2.67 16.32 -1.81
C ARG A 33 2.38 15.22 -2.81
N ASN A 34 3.15 15.16 -3.89
CA ASN A 34 2.99 14.15 -4.93
C ASN A 34 3.92 12.98 -4.66
N VAL A 35 3.40 11.77 -4.83
CA VAL A 35 4.18 10.54 -4.71
C VAL A 35 5.02 10.37 -5.99
N PRO A 36 6.33 10.09 -5.91
CA PRO A 36 7.15 9.85 -7.09
C PRO A 36 6.66 8.62 -7.85
N LYS A 37 6.83 8.57 -9.17
CA LYS A 37 6.44 7.39 -9.96
C LYS A 37 7.27 6.15 -9.56
N PRO A 38 6.71 4.93 -9.54
CA PRO A 38 7.50 3.72 -9.34
C PRO A 38 8.49 3.51 -10.49
N GLU A 39 9.76 3.25 -10.16
CA GLU A 39 10.82 2.96 -11.14
C GLU A 39 10.98 1.46 -11.39
N ASN A 40 10.75 0.63 -10.36
CA ASN A 40 10.88 -0.82 -10.44
C ASN A 40 9.63 -1.44 -11.10
N SER A 41 9.84 -2.24 -12.15
CA SER A 41 8.78 -2.94 -12.89
C SER A 41 8.04 -3.98 -12.05
N LEU A 42 8.68 -4.53 -11.02
CA LEU A 42 8.06 -5.44 -10.05
C LEU A 42 6.91 -4.78 -9.27
N LEU A 43 6.92 -3.46 -9.14
CA LEU A 43 5.86 -2.70 -8.46
C LEU A 43 4.61 -2.48 -9.33
N LEU A 44 4.71 -2.74 -10.63
CA LEU A 44 3.67 -2.44 -11.62
C LEU A 44 2.88 -3.68 -12.05
N MET A 45 3.25 -4.86 -11.56
CA MET A 45 2.59 -6.13 -11.85
C MET A 45 1.44 -6.39 -10.88
N SER A 46 0.42 -7.10 -11.35
CA SER A 46 -0.68 -7.57 -10.50
C SER A 46 -0.24 -8.75 -9.61
N ALA A 47 -0.94 -8.97 -8.50
CA ALA A 47 -0.67 -10.09 -7.59
C ALA A 47 -0.73 -11.46 -8.31
N LYS A 48 -1.67 -11.64 -9.25
CA LYS A 48 -1.76 -12.87 -10.04
C LYS A 48 -0.51 -13.07 -10.92
N GLN A 49 -0.06 -12.00 -11.58
CA GLN A 49 1.14 -12.05 -12.42
C GLN A 49 2.37 -12.34 -11.57
N ALA A 50 2.53 -11.69 -10.41
CA ALA A 50 3.62 -11.97 -9.49
C ALA A 50 3.63 -13.45 -9.06
N ALA A 51 2.47 -13.98 -8.64
CA ALA A 51 2.35 -15.38 -8.24
C ALA A 51 2.62 -16.37 -9.39
N ASP A 52 2.16 -16.07 -10.61
CA ASP A 52 2.48 -16.86 -11.81
C ASP A 52 3.99 -16.85 -12.09
N ARG A 53 4.65 -15.69 -11.99
CA ARG A 53 6.10 -15.57 -12.23
C ARG A 53 6.94 -16.25 -11.16
N ILE A 54 6.52 -16.20 -9.89
CA ILE A 54 7.17 -16.93 -8.80
C ILE A 54 7.05 -18.44 -9.03
N ARG A 55 5.85 -18.95 -9.38
CA ARG A 55 5.66 -20.37 -9.72
C ARG A 55 6.48 -20.83 -10.92
N LYS A 56 6.72 -19.94 -11.89
CA LYS A 56 7.58 -20.18 -13.06
C LYS A 56 9.06 -19.91 -12.80
N ARG A 57 9.44 -19.48 -11.59
CA ARG A 57 10.80 -19.08 -11.20
C ARG A 57 11.41 -17.96 -12.04
N GLU A 58 10.58 -17.11 -12.63
CA GLU A 58 11.04 -15.92 -13.35
C GLU A 58 11.51 -14.82 -12.39
N ILE A 59 10.99 -14.82 -11.16
CA ILE A 59 11.35 -13.89 -10.08
C ILE A 59 11.39 -14.64 -8.75
N LYS A 60 12.26 -14.23 -7.82
CA LYS A 60 12.25 -14.73 -6.44
C LYS A 60 11.25 -13.96 -5.58
N SER A 61 10.68 -14.62 -4.59
CA SER A 61 9.78 -14.01 -3.61
C SER A 61 10.48 -12.93 -2.80
N ILE A 62 11.74 -13.18 -2.38
CA ILE A 62 12.53 -12.21 -1.63
C ILE A 62 12.78 -10.91 -2.39
N ASP A 63 13.09 -10.98 -3.68
CA ASP A 63 13.37 -9.81 -4.51
C ASP A 63 12.12 -8.92 -4.66
N LEU A 64 10.95 -9.56 -4.75
CA LEU A 64 9.67 -8.85 -4.81
C LEU A 64 9.36 -8.13 -3.50
N ILE A 65 9.60 -8.79 -2.36
CA ILE A 65 9.37 -8.18 -1.04
C ILE A 65 10.33 -7.03 -0.78
N GLU A 66 11.62 -7.17 -1.10
CA GLU A 66 12.58 -6.05 -0.97
C GLU A 66 12.19 -4.85 -1.83
N ALA A 67 11.69 -5.09 -3.05
CA ALA A 67 11.17 -4.02 -3.90
C ALA A 67 10.00 -3.28 -3.26
N TYR A 68 9.07 -4.00 -2.61
CA TYR A 68 7.94 -3.39 -1.90
C TYR A 68 8.38 -2.63 -0.65
N ILE A 69 9.30 -3.18 0.14
CA ILE A 69 9.83 -2.51 1.35
C ILE A 69 10.50 -1.19 0.96
N ALA A 70 11.41 -1.22 -0.02
CA ALA A 70 12.09 -0.01 -0.50
C ALA A 70 11.09 1.06 -0.98
N ARG A 71 10.00 0.63 -1.60
CA ARG A 71 8.93 1.54 -2.04
C ARG A 71 8.13 2.12 -0.87
N ILE A 72 7.84 1.32 0.15
CA ILE A 72 7.16 1.78 1.36
C ILE A 72 8.01 2.84 2.05
N GLU A 73 9.31 2.59 2.23
CA GLU A 73 10.24 3.56 2.85
C GLU A 73 10.30 4.88 2.06
N GLN A 74 10.30 4.82 0.73
CA GLN A 74 10.29 6.01 -0.13
C GLN A 74 9.02 6.85 -0.01
N VAL A 75 7.85 6.22 0.19
CA VAL A 75 6.54 6.87 0.04
C VAL A 75 5.84 7.14 1.36
N ASN A 76 6.08 6.34 2.40
CA ASN A 76 5.32 6.41 3.65
C ASN A 76 5.46 7.77 4.35
N GLY A 77 6.59 8.45 4.22
CA GLY A 77 6.75 9.82 4.75
C GLY A 77 5.83 10.87 4.08
N ILE A 78 5.27 10.56 2.92
CA ILE A 78 4.31 11.41 2.19
C ILE A 78 2.88 10.99 2.51
N THR A 79 2.60 9.68 2.46
CA THR A 79 1.22 9.16 2.53
C THR A 79 0.80 8.76 3.94
N ASN A 80 1.75 8.54 4.85
CA ASN A 80 1.56 8.08 6.22
C ASN A 80 0.56 6.90 6.29
N SER A 81 0.76 5.92 5.41
CA SER A 81 -0.19 4.80 5.21
C SER A 81 0.19 3.55 6.00
N VAL A 82 1.46 3.44 6.42
CA VAL A 82 1.98 2.33 7.22
C VAL A 82 2.32 2.87 8.60
N VAL A 83 1.64 2.34 9.62
CA VAL A 83 1.81 2.74 11.02
C VAL A 83 2.85 1.87 11.73
N GLU A 84 2.85 0.57 11.43
CA GLU A 84 3.75 -0.42 12.01
C GLU A 84 4.39 -1.24 10.88
N ASN A 85 5.69 -1.46 10.99
CA ASN A 85 6.47 -2.17 9.98
C ASN A 85 6.73 -3.61 10.45
N ASN A 86 6.32 -4.59 9.65
CA ASN A 86 6.64 -6.00 9.88
C ASN A 86 7.56 -6.56 8.77
N PHE A 87 8.68 -5.87 8.54
CA PHE A 87 9.56 -6.18 7.41
C PHE A 87 10.37 -7.44 7.60
N ASP A 88 10.78 -7.75 8.83
CA ASP A 88 11.64 -8.91 9.09
C ASP A 88 10.88 -10.23 8.96
N GLU A 89 9.66 -10.30 9.47
CA GLU A 89 8.79 -11.47 9.26
C GLU A 89 8.43 -11.63 7.78
N ALA A 90 8.14 -10.53 7.06
CA ALA A 90 7.87 -10.57 5.63
C ALA A 90 9.06 -11.12 4.82
N ARG A 91 10.29 -10.69 5.16
CA ARG A 91 11.52 -11.24 4.56
C ARG A 91 11.70 -12.72 4.87
N GLN A 92 11.44 -13.12 6.11
CA GLN A 92 11.57 -14.51 6.53
C GLN A 92 10.60 -15.41 5.77
N ASN A 93 9.32 -15.02 5.72
CA ASN A 93 8.29 -15.74 4.96
C ASN A 93 8.63 -15.84 3.47
N ALA A 94 9.21 -14.79 2.88
CA ALA A 94 9.64 -14.82 1.49
C ALA A 94 10.77 -15.82 1.24
N ARG A 95 11.78 -15.86 2.12
CA ARG A 95 12.88 -16.84 2.04
C ARG A 95 12.38 -18.27 2.20
N GLU A 96 11.43 -18.50 3.10
CA GLU A 96 10.84 -19.84 3.30
C GLU A 96 10.13 -20.32 2.03
N VAL A 97 9.34 -19.46 1.38
CA VAL A 97 8.68 -19.78 0.10
C VAL A 97 9.71 -20.11 -0.98
N ASP A 98 10.76 -19.30 -1.12
CA ASP A 98 11.82 -19.56 -2.10
C ASP A 98 12.52 -20.90 -1.82
N THR A 99 12.81 -21.21 -0.55
CA THR A 99 13.42 -22.48 -0.13
C THR A 99 12.52 -23.68 -0.43
N ILE A 100 11.21 -23.56 -0.19
CA ILE A 100 10.24 -24.60 -0.51
C ILE A 100 10.23 -24.86 -2.02
N LEU A 101 10.19 -23.80 -2.83
CA LEU A 101 10.19 -23.91 -4.29
C LEU A 101 11.47 -24.56 -4.82
N ASP A 102 12.62 -24.26 -4.22
CA ASP A 102 13.91 -24.89 -4.58
C ASP A 102 13.89 -26.39 -4.22
N SER A 103 13.37 -26.76 -3.04
CA SER A 103 13.31 -28.17 -2.61
C SER A 103 12.34 -29.06 -3.41
N ILE A 104 11.31 -28.46 -4.01
CA ILE A 104 10.36 -29.17 -4.88
C ILE A 104 11.03 -29.56 -6.20
N ASP A 105 11.98 -28.74 -6.69
CA ASP A 105 12.70 -29.02 -7.93
C ASP A 105 13.65 -30.19 -7.79
N GLU A 106 14.43 -30.22 -6.71
CA GLU A 106 15.36 -31.33 -6.45
C GLU A 106 14.65 -32.69 -6.48
N LYS A 107 13.42 -32.74 -5.96
CA LYS A 107 12.59 -33.96 -5.97
C LYS A 107 11.97 -34.25 -7.33
N GLY A 108 11.66 -33.22 -8.11
CA GLY A 108 11.13 -33.36 -9.47
C GLY A 108 12.20 -33.88 -10.44
N GLU A 109 13.42 -33.35 -10.35
CA GLU A 109 14.56 -33.83 -11.14
C GLU A 109 14.93 -35.27 -10.76
N ALA A 110 15.00 -35.59 -9.46
CA ALA A 110 15.29 -36.95 -8.98
C ALA A 110 14.19 -38.00 -9.32
N PHE A 111 12.99 -37.59 -9.71
CA PHE A 111 11.93 -38.50 -10.19
C PHE A 111 12.01 -38.75 -11.71
N ASN A 112 12.65 -37.84 -12.45
CA ASN A 112 12.77 -37.92 -13.91
C ASN A 112 14.04 -38.65 -14.37
N GLU A 113 14.90 -39.07 -13.43
CA GLU A 113 16.11 -39.88 -13.63
C GLU A 113 15.86 -41.34 -13.23
#